data_AF-A0A1E1WXQ2-F1
#
_entry.id   AF-A0A1E1WXQ2-F1
#
_cell.length_a   1.000
_cell.length_b   1.000
_cell.length_c   1.000
_cell.angle_alpha   90.00
_cell.angle_beta   90.00
_cell.angle_gamma   90.00
#
_symmetry.space_group_name_H-M   'P 1'
#
loop_
_entity.id
_entity.type
_entity.pdbx_description
1 polymer ?
#
loop_
_entity_poly.entity_id
_entity_poly.type
_entity_poly.pdbx_seq_one_letter_code
_entity_poly.pdbx_strand_id
1 'polypeptide(L)'
;MLMFVSLTATLIAANEQEEKGDVTSLEFVNGNCIYSGTVLGDGESSPQADPCEEWTCNVTGQSLQVKGCSLSDSYGSCIPYSSGRIQWPYCCYSYRNYC
;
A
#
# COMPACT_ATOMS: atom_id res chain seq x y z
N MET A 1 33.99 -26.74 -48.28
CA MET A 1 34.51 -26.19 -47.01
C MET A 1 33.34 -25.55 -46.28
N LEU A 2 33.13 -25.93 -45.01
CA LEU A 2 31.91 -25.69 -44.24
C LEU A 2 31.65 -24.19 -43.95
N MET A 3 30.39 -23.79 -44.09
CA MET A 3 29.85 -22.53 -43.57
C MET A 3 29.81 -22.60 -42.04
N PHE A 4 30.45 -21.65 -41.36
CA PHE A 4 30.27 -21.44 -39.92
C PHE A 4 29.26 -20.31 -39.72
N VAL A 5 28.00 -20.67 -39.46
CA VAL A 5 27.00 -19.72 -38.98
C VAL A 5 27.18 -19.63 -37.47
N SER A 6 27.83 -18.57 -36.99
CA SER A 6 27.96 -18.32 -35.56
C SER A 6 26.64 -17.80 -35.01
N LEU A 7 25.92 -18.66 -34.29
CA LEU A 7 24.71 -18.29 -33.55
C LEU A 7 25.13 -17.58 -32.26
N THR A 8 25.24 -16.24 -32.30
CA THR A 8 25.45 -15.47 -31.07
C THR A 8 24.12 -15.35 -30.34
N ALA A 9 23.92 -16.20 -29.32
CA ALA A 9 22.83 -16.03 -28.37
C ALA A 9 23.15 -14.83 -27.46
N THR A 10 22.53 -13.68 -27.72
CA THR A 10 22.52 -12.56 -26.78
C THR A 10 21.62 -12.93 -25.60
N LEU A 11 22.24 -13.30 -24.49
CA LEU A 11 21.56 -13.34 -23.19
C LEU A 11 21.28 -11.90 -22.77
N ILE A 12 20.08 -11.40 -23.07
CA ILE A 12 19.56 -10.23 -22.36
C ILE A 12 19.19 -10.76 -20.98
N ALA A 13 20.11 -10.63 -20.02
CA ALA A 13 19.74 -10.70 -18.62
C ALA A 13 18.84 -9.48 -18.36
N ALA A 14 17.53 -9.68 -18.46
CA ALA A 14 16.59 -8.80 -17.79
C ALA A 14 16.89 -8.94 -16.30
N ASN A 15 17.73 -8.05 -15.80
CA ASN A 15 17.72 -7.65 -14.42
C ASN A 15 16.30 -7.09 -14.21
N GLU A 16 15.42 -7.94 -13.72
CA GLU A 16 14.26 -7.51 -12.94
C GLU A 16 14.81 -7.45 -11.52
N GLN A 17 15.40 -6.30 -11.15
CA GLN A 17 15.51 -5.94 -9.76
C GLN A 17 14.08 -5.79 -9.24
N GLU A 18 13.53 -6.92 -8.77
CA GLU A 18 12.36 -6.97 -7.92
C GLU A 18 12.77 -6.23 -6.63
N GLU A 19 12.57 -4.92 -6.64
CA GLU A 19 12.75 -4.09 -5.47
C GLU A 19 11.68 -4.52 -4.48
N LYS A 20 12.07 -5.45 -3.61
CA LYS A 20 11.30 -5.92 -2.47
C LYS A 20 11.10 -4.78 -1.48
N GLY A 21 10.19 -3.88 -1.82
CA GLY A 21 9.45 -3.02 -0.92
C GLY A 21 7.98 -3.21 -1.27
N ASP A 22 7.15 -3.55 -0.30
CA ASP A 22 5.70 -3.48 -0.44
C ASP A 22 5.31 -2.00 -0.60
N VAL A 23 5.58 -1.44 -1.77
CA VAL A 23 5.16 -0.09 -2.13
C VAL A 23 3.69 -0.23 -2.47
N THR A 24 2.83 0.08 -1.52
CA THR A 24 1.38 0.14 -1.75
C THR A 24 1.11 1.14 -2.87
N SER A 25 1.00 0.66 -4.12
CA SER A 25 0.78 1.52 -5.27
C SER A 25 -0.67 2.00 -5.28
N LEU A 26 -0.85 3.30 -5.53
CA LEU A 26 -2.15 3.87 -5.85
C LEU A 26 -2.30 3.92 -7.36
N GLU A 27 -3.29 3.21 -7.88
CA GLU A 27 -3.59 3.17 -9.31
C GLU A 27 -5.00 3.68 -9.58
N PHE A 28 -5.19 4.29 -10.75
CA PHE A 28 -6.49 4.75 -11.22
C PHE A 28 -6.88 3.96 -12.46
N VAL A 29 -7.87 3.08 -12.34
CA VAL A 29 -8.26 2.14 -13.39
C VAL A 29 -9.77 2.14 -13.55
N ASN A 30 -10.25 2.39 -14.78
CA ASN A 30 -11.66 2.34 -15.15
C ASN A 30 -12.60 3.14 -14.21
N GLY A 31 -12.15 4.30 -13.72
CA GLY A 31 -12.94 5.14 -12.83
C GLY A 31 -12.92 4.71 -11.36
N ASN A 32 -11.96 3.89 -10.95
CA ASN A 32 -11.75 3.46 -9.57
C ASN A 32 -10.31 3.72 -9.12
N CYS A 33 -10.11 3.89 -7.81
CA CYS A 33 -8.81 3.76 -7.18
C CYS A 33 -8.55 2.29 -6.83
N ILE A 34 -7.33 1.82 -7.07
CA ILE A 34 -6.82 0.56 -6.52
C ILE A 34 -5.72 0.94 -5.54
N TYR A 35 -5.90 0.59 -4.27
CA TYR A 35 -4.94 0.87 -3.22
C TYR A 35 -4.86 -0.30 -2.26
N SER A 36 -3.65 -0.84 -2.05
CA SER A 36 -3.42 -2.01 -1.19
C SER A 36 -4.30 -3.22 -1.55
N GLY A 37 -4.56 -3.43 -2.84
CA GLY A 37 -5.47 -4.47 -3.34
C GLY A 37 -6.97 -4.18 -3.13
N THR A 38 -7.33 -3.04 -2.54
CA THR A 38 -8.72 -2.60 -2.38
C THR A 38 -9.13 -1.72 -3.55
N VAL A 39 -10.29 -2.03 -4.15
CA VAL A 39 -10.90 -1.22 -5.21
C VAL A 39 -11.92 -0.28 -4.58
N LEU A 40 -11.81 1.02 -4.87
CA LEU A 40 -12.68 2.07 -4.37
C LEU A 40 -13.23 2.89 -5.54
N GLY A 41 -14.53 3.09 -5.60
CA GLY A 41 -15.15 4.02 -6.54
C GLY A 41 -14.86 5.48 -6.21
N ASP A 42 -15.13 6.38 -7.15
CA ASP A 42 -14.97 7.83 -6.92
C ASP A 42 -15.85 8.32 -5.76
N GLY A 43 -15.23 8.94 -4.75
CA GLY A 43 -15.87 9.37 -3.51
C GLY A 43 -16.13 8.26 -2.48
N GLU A 44 -15.84 7.00 -2.81
CA GLU A 44 -16.03 5.88 -1.88
C GLU A 44 -15.03 5.97 -0.73
N SER A 45 -15.52 5.66 0.48
CA SER A 45 -14.71 5.57 1.69
C SER A 45 -14.73 4.14 2.24
N SER A 46 -13.56 3.62 2.59
CA SER A 46 -13.40 2.25 3.10
C SER A 46 -12.60 2.25 4.41
N PRO A 47 -13.24 1.89 5.55
CA PRO A 47 -12.57 1.81 6.83
C PRO A 47 -11.77 0.52 6.95
N GLN A 48 -10.49 0.67 7.27
CA GLN A 48 -9.54 -0.41 7.48
C GLN A 48 -9.40 -0.74 8.97
N ALA A 49 -9.03 -1.99 9.24
CA ALA A 49 -8.72 -2.43 10.60
C ALA A 49 -7.21 -2.36 10.89
N ASP A 50 -6.38 -2.68 9.89
CA ASP A 50 -4.92 -2.62 9.93
C ASP A 50 -4.37 -2.25 8.54
N PRO A 51 -3.67 -1.10 8.39
CA PRO A 51 -3.54 -0.03 9.38
C PRO A 51 -4.92 0.56 9.78
N CYS A 52 -5.02 1.12 10.99
CA CYS A 52 -6.27 1.69 11.49
C CYS A 52 -6.55 3.05 10.82
N GLU A 53 -7.10 3.00 9.61
CA GLU A 53 -7.28 4.15 8.72
C GLU A 53 -8.65 4.13 8.02
N GLU A 54 -9.09 5.26 7.50
CA GLU A 54 -10.15 5.36 6.49
C GLU A 54 -9.56 5.87 5.18
N TRP A 55 -9.83 5.15 4.10
CA TRP A 55 -9.37 5.50 2.76
C TRP A 55 -10.51 6.04 1.93
N THR A 56 -10.37 7.25 1.38
CA THR A 56 -11.35 7.86 0.47
C THR A 56 -10.73 8.10 -0.89
N CYS A 57 -11.34 7.55 -1.93
CA CYS A 57 -10.89 7.71 -3.31
C CYS A 57 -11.42 9.00 -3.93
N ASN A 58 -10.55 9.74 -4.63
CA ASN A 58 -10.91 10.87 -5.47
C ASN A 58 -10.28 10.68 -6.85
N VAL A 59 -11.02 10.08 -7.76
CA VAL A 59 -10.58 9.76 -9.13
C VAL A 59 -10.39 11.03 -9.93
N THR A 60 -11.31 11.99 -9.78
CA THR A 60 -11.26 13.27 -10.50
C THR A 60 -10.00 14.07 -10.14
N GLY A 61 -9.68 14.11 -8.84
CA GLY A 61 -8.48 14.77 -8.31
C GLY A 61 -7.23 13.88 -8.31
N GLN A 62 -7.32 12.66 -8.86
CA GLN A 62 -6.24 11.67 -8.89
C GLN A 62 -5.52 11.53 -7.53
N SER A 63 -6.30 11.40 -6.47
CA SER A 63 -5.77 11.30 -5.11
C SER A 63 -6.52 10.27 -4.27
N LEU A 64 -5.82 9.75 -3.26
CA LEU A 64 -6.41 8.98 -2.17
C LEU A 64 -6.21 9.78 -0.89
N GLN A 65 -7.29 10.03 -0.17
CA GLN A 65 -7.21 10.58 1.17
C GLN A 65 -7.13 9.42 2.17
N VAL A 66 -6.08 9.42 2.99
CA VAL A 66 -5.90 8.46 4.08
C VAL A 66 -6.06 9.21 5.40
N LYS A 67 -7.06 8.82 6.20
CA LYS A 67 -7.28 9.38 7.54
C LYS A 67 -6.88 8.35 8.60
N GLY A 68 -5.84 8.66 9.35
CA GLY A 68 -5.41 7.86 10.50
C GLY A 68 -6.03 8.33 11.82
N CYS A 69 -5.56 7.74 12.91
CA CYS A 69 -5.89 8.16 14.27
C CYS A 69 -4.95 9.28 14.74
N SER A 70 -5.45 10.17 15.61
CA SER A 70 -4.60 11.10 16.36
C SER A 70 -3.98 10.35 17.54
N LEU A 71 -2.75 9.86 17.37
CA LEU A 71 -2.01 9.17 18.42
C LEU A 71 -1.22 10.17 19.26
N SER A 72 -1.15 9.94 20.58
CA SER A 72 -0.26 10.70 21.46
C SER A 72 1.21 10.42 21.13
N ASP A 73 2.08 11.38 21.41
CA ASP A 73 3.53 11.23 21.26
C ASP A 73 4.06 9.95 21.93
N SER A 74 5.08 9.35 21.32
CA SER A 74 5.72 8.16 21.87
C SER A 74 6.28 8.44 23.27
N TYR A 75 5.85 7.65 24.27
CA TYR A 75 6.41 7.69 25.61
C TYR A 75 7.70 6.86 25.65
N GLY A 76 8.86 7.51 25.76
CA GLY A 76 10.16 6.83 25.79
C GLY A 76 10.44 6.01 24.53
N SER A 77 10.75 4.72 24.67
CA SER A 77 10.96 3.78 23.56
C SER A 77 9.69 3.04 23.13
N CYS A 78 8.54 3.36 23.70
CA CYS A 78 7.31 2.63 23.42
C CYS A 78 6.71 3.01 22.06
N ILE A 79 6.19 2.04 21.33
CA ILE A 79 5.54 2.23 20.02
C ILE A 79 4.03 1.95 20.16
N PRO A 80 3.14 2.83 19.68
CA PRO A 80 1.72 2.58 19.67
C PRO A 80 1.38 1.45 18.69
N TYR A 81 0.61 0.48 19.17
CA TYR A 81 0.20 -0.71 18.43
C TYR A 81 -1.33 -0.90 18.50
N SER A 82 -1.95 -1.14 17.35
CA SER A 82 -3.35 -1.57 17.22
C SER A 82 -3.41 -3.07 16.97
N SER A 83 -4.42 -3.76 17.52
CA SER A 83 -4.59 -5.20 17.31
C SER A 83 -5.02 -5.59 15.89
N GLY A 84 -5.41 -4.62 15.05
CA GLY A 84 -5.88 -4.87 13.69
C GLY A 84 -7.24 -5.57 13.58
N ARG A 85 -7.97 -5.73 14.69
CA ARG A 85 -9.23 -6.50 14.73
C ARG A 85 -10.50 -5.68 14.60
N ILE A 86 -10.39 -4.37 14.78
CA ILE A 86 -11.50 -3.43 14.84
C ILE A 86 -11.28 -2.42 13.71
N GLN A 87 -12.32 -2.07 12.96
CA GLN A 87 -12.20 -1.09 11.89
C GLN A 87 -12.14 0.35 12.41
N TRP A 88 -11.58 1.25 11.61
CA TRP A 88 -11.63 2.68 11.83
C TRP A 88 -13.11 3.16 11.90
N PRO A 89 -13.46 4.12 12.77
CA PRO A 89 -12.61 4.85 13.71
C PRO A 89 -12.43 4.14 15.05
N TYR A 90 -13.08 2.99 15.27
CA TYR A 90 -13.15 2.37 16.58
C TYR A 90 -11.80 1.80 17.04
N CYS A 91 -10.95 1.35 16.11
CA CYS A 91 -9.59 0.93 16.46
C CYS A 91 -8.72 2.07 17.01
N CYS A 92 -9.05 3.34 16.78
CA CYS A 92 -8.32 4.47 17.36
C CYS A 92 -8.36 4.48 18.89
N TYR A 93 -9.39 3.89 19.50
CA TYR A 93 -9.52 3.79 20.95
C TYR A 93 -8.90 2.52 21.54
N SER A 94 -8.29 1.68 20.70
CA SER A 94 -7.76 0.36 21.08
C SER A 94 -6.23 0.29 21.11
N TYR A 95 -5.55 1.39 20.79
CA TYR A 95 -4.10 1.46 20.78
C TYR A 95 -3.50 1.19 22.16
N ARG A 96 -2.41 0.42 22.17
CA ARG A 96 -1.60 0.14 23.36
C ARG A 96 -0.16 0.48 23.05
N ASN A 97 0.56 0.99 24.05
CA ASN A 97 1.99 1.21 23.93
C ASN A 97 2.73 -0.08 24.23
N TYR A 98 3.54 -0.54 23.27
CA TYR A 98 4.43 -1.68 23.48
C TYR A 98 5.86 -1.18 23.72
N CYS A 99 6.42 -1.59 24.86
CA CYS A 99 7.79 -1.38 25.31
C CYS A 99 8.24 -2.71 25.96
#